data_AF-A0A8K0GWX8-F1
#
_entry.id   AF-A0A8K0GWX8-F1
#
_cell.length_a   1.000
_cell.length_b   1.000
_cell.length_c   1.000
_cell.angle_alpha   90.00
_cell.angle_beta   90.00
_cell.angle_gamma   90.00
#
_symmetry.space_group_name_H-M   'P 1'
#
loop_
_entity.id
_entity.type
_entity.pdbx_description
1 polymer ?
#
loop_
_entity_poly.entity_id
_entity_poly.type
_entity_poly.pdbx_seq_one_letter_code
_entity_poly.pdbx_strand_id
1 'polypeptide(L)'
;MANTLPNLIPFFFFLTILFISTFTAATTHSFSRPLSPKKLGLKRLKLTHLHFYFHDIVGGKNPTAIIVAGPKTTNTTTLFGNLALMDELLTVGSEPTSKLVGKAQGIYAGASQSEMSTGVFRFASGYVQARAPSAYLKTKYAVEFNVYAFHY
;
A
#
# COMPACT_ATOMS: atom_id res chain seq x y z
N MET A 1 11.68 47.20 69.37
CA MET A 1 12.71 46.90 68.36
C MET A 1 12.01 46.23 67.19
N ALA A 2 11.96 46.86 66.02
CA ALA A 2 11.39 46.26 64.82
C ALA A 2 12.54 45.95 63.86
N ASN A 3 12.72 44.69 63.51
CA ASN A 3 13.74 44.23 62.58
C ASN A 3 13.24 44.44 61.15
N THR A 4 14.03 45.14 60.33
CA THR A 4 13.72 45.36 58.90
C THR A 4 14.14 44.14 58.07
N LEU A 5 13.25 43.66 57.19
CA LEU A 5 13.52 42.53 56.31
C LEU A 5 14.57 42.88 55.22
N PRO A 6 15.43 41.92 54.80
CA PRO A 6 16.42 42.15 53.75
C PRO A 6 15.79 42.18 52.35
N ASN A 7 16.39 42.99 51.45
CA ASN A 7 15.94 43.17 50.08
C ASN A 7 16.32 41.96 49.19
N LEU A 8 15.32 41.19 48.76
CA LEU A 8 15.51 39.95 47.99
C LEU A 8 15.60 40.16 46.46
N ILE A 9 15.46 41.41 45.97
CA ILE A 9 15.47 41.73 44.53
C ILE A 9 16.71 41.22 43.77
N PRO A 10 17.96 41.37 44.27
CA PRO A 10 19.14 40.94 43.50
C PRO A 10 19.24 39.41 43.39
N PHE A 11 18.68 38.66 44.34
CA PHE A 11 18.63 37.21 44.29
C PHE A 11 17.71 36.72 43.15
N PHE A 12 16.53 37.33 43.02
CA PHE A 12 15.63 37.01 41.89
C PHE A 12 16.24 37.39 40.54
N PHE A 13 16.96 38.51 40.47
CA PHE A 13 17.63 38.95 39.23
C PHE A 13 18.77 38.00 38.83
N PHE A 14 19.51 37.46 39.79
CA PHE A 14 20.53 36.46 39.51
C PHE A 14 19.91 35.12 39.06
N LEU A 15 18.81 34.71 39.68
CA LEU A 15 18.11 33.47 39.35
C LEU A 15 17.54 33.50 37.92
N THR A 16 17.02 34.65 37.48
CA THR A 16 16.49 34.81 36.11
C THR A 16 17.59 34.75 35.06
N ILE A 17 18.75 35.35 35.30
CA ILE A 17 19.91 35.27 34.39
C ILE A 17 20.38 33.81 34.26
N LEU A 18 20.44 33.07 35.37
CA LEU A 18 20.81 31.65 35.36
C LEU A 18 19.80 30.78 34.62
N PHE A 19 18.52 31.15 34.65
CA PHE A 19 17.46 30.42 33.94
C PHE A 19 17.50 30.66 32.42
N ILE A 20 17.97 31.83 31.97
CA ILE A 20 18.05 32.18 30.54
C ILE A 20 19.28 31.50 29.89
N SER A 21 20.37 31.30 30.63
CA SER A 21 21.61 30.71 30.09
C SER A 21 21.53 29.21 29.78
N THR A 22 20.50 28.49 30.29
CA THR A 22 20.27 27.08 29.98
C THR A 22 19.48 26.84 28.68
N PHE A 23 19.01 27.90 28.02
CA PHE A 23 18.31 27.81 26.74
C PHE A 23 19.30 27.77 25.56
N THR A 24 20.15 26.74 25.51
CA THR A 24 20.93 26.45 24.30
C THR A 24 20.04 25.76 23.26
N ALA A 25 19.94 26.34 22.06
CA ALA A 25 19.12 25.82 20.99
C ALA A 25 19.66 24.48 20.49
N ALA A 26 18.96 23.39 20.81
CA ALA A 26 19.26 22.07 20.28
C ALA A 26 19.01 22.03 18.77
N THR A 27 20.06 21.81 17.97
CA THR A 27 19.92 21.57 16.53
C THR A 27 19.46 20.12 16.30
N THR A 28 18.18 19.93 15.98
CA THR A 28 17.66 18.62 15.60
C THR A 28 17.95 18.35 14.12
N HIS A 29 18.79 17.36 13.83
CA HIS A 29 18.86 16.80 12.48
C HIS A 29 17.59 15.98 12.24
N SER A 30 16.65 16.53 11.48
CA SER A 30 15.39 15.84 11.19
C SER A 30 15.59 14.73 10.14
N PHE A 31 15.17 13.50 10.47
CA PHE A 31 15.14 12.35 9.55
C PHE A 31 14.25 12.57 8.32
N SER A 32 13.23 13.44 8.45
CA SER A 32 12.29 13.73 7.37
C SER A 32 11.97 15.22 7.28
N ARG A 33 11.45 15.65 6.14
CA ARG A 33 10.90 17.00 5.98
C ARG A 33 9.52 16.92 5.32
N PRO A 34 8.56 17.77 5.74
CA PRO A 34 7.31 17.88 5.02
C PRO A 34 7.58 18.42 3.61
N LEU A 35 7.05 17.73 2.59
CA LEU A 35 7.06 18.19 1.21
C LEU A 35 5.76 18.93 0.92
N SER A 36 5.85 20.06 0.21
CA SER A 36 4.67 20.78 -0.26
C SER A 36 4.29 20.26 -1.65
N PRO A 37 3.07 19.74 -1.86
CA PRO A 37 2.60 19.30 -3.17
C PRO A 37 2.74 20.39 -4.25
N LYS A 38 2.42 21.65 -3.88
CA LYS A 38 2.56 22.81 -4.77
C LYS A 38 4.00 23.04 -5.22
N LYS A 39 5.00 22.82 -4.34
CA LYS A 39 6.42 22.93 -4.70
C LYS A 39 6.89 21.81 -5.63
N LEU A 40 6.20 20.68 -5.63
CA LEU A 40 6.44 19.55 -6.54
C LEU A 40 5.64 19.65 -7.85
N GLY A 41 4.91 20.75 -8.07
CA GLY A 41 4.04 20.92 -9.24
C GLY A 41 2.80 20.02 -9.24
N LEU A 42 2.52 19.34 -8.12
CA LEU A 42 1.35 18.48 -7.97
C LEU A 42 0.09 19.35 -7.86
N LYS A 43 -0.96 18.97 -8.60
CA LYS A 43 -2.24 19.68 -8.57
C LYS A 43 -3.07 19.23 -7.36
N ARG A 44 -4.37 19.50 -7.38
CA ARG A 44 -5.29 19.03 -6.34
C ARG A 44 -5.42 17.51 -6.46
N LEU A 45 -5.25 16.81 -5.34
CA LEU A 45 -5.48 15.37 -5.25
C LEU A 45 -6.90 15.03 -5.75
N LYS A 46 -6.99 13.99 -6.58
CA LYS A 46 -8.20 13.41 -7.15
C LYS A 46 -8.34 11.97 -6.67
N LEU A 47 -9.59 11.53 -6.56
CA LEU A 47 -9.95 10.13 -6.37
C LEU A 47 -10.57 9.60 -7.66
N THR A 48 -10.14 8.43 -8.10
CA THR A 48 -10.71 7.73 -9.27
C THR A 48 -11.12 6.33 -8.87
N HIS A 49 -12.36 5.97 -9.24
CA HIS A 49 -12.88 4.62 -9.14
C HIS A 49 -12.74 3.95 -10.51
N LEU A 50 -12.09 2.79 -10.54
CA LEU A 50 -12.00 1.93 -11.71
C LEU A 50 -12.76 0.65 -11.42
N HIS A 51 -13.57 0.24 -12.39
CA HIS A 51 -14.33 -1.00 -12.37
C HIS A 51 -13.99 -1.83 -13.62
N PHE A 52 -13.59 -3.07 -13.41
CA PHE A 52 -13.22 -4.00 -14.47
C PHE A 52 -13.25 -5.44 -13.96
N TYR A 53 -13.18 -6.39 -14.90
CA TYR A 53 -13.08 -7.82 -14.62
C TYR A 53 -11.69 -8.32 -15.00
N PHE A 54 -11.08 -9.05 -14.06
CA PHE A 54 -9.77 -9.70 -14.19
C PHE A 54 -9.96 -11.18 -14.52
N HIS A 55 -9.30 -11.68 -15.56
CA HIS A 55 -9.51 -13.05 -16.06
C HIS A 55 -8.29 -13.94 -15.85
N ASP A 56 -8.22 -14.68 -14.74
CA ASP A 56 -7.09 -15.57 -14.40
C ASP A 56 -7.22 -16.94 -15.09
N ILE A 57 -6.58 -17.12 -16.25
CA ILE A 57 -6.68 -18.36 -17.03
C ILE A 57 -5.47 -19.25 -16.78
N VAL A 58 -5.57 -20.09 -15.74
CA VAL A 58 -4.49 -21.02 -15.32
C VAL A 58 -4.46 -22.36 -16.09
N GLY A 59 -5.37 -22.58 -17.04
CA GLY A 59 -5.48 -23.86 -17.76
C GLY A 59 -6.14 -23.75 -19.14
N GLY A 60 -6.23 -24.87 -19.86
CA GLY A 60 -6.76 -24.92 -21.23
C GLY A 60 -5.68 -24.72 -22.30
N LYS A 61 -6.08 -24.43 -23.54
CA LYS A 61 -5.16 -24.36 -24.70
C LYS A 61 -4.23 -23.15 -24.66
N ASN A 62 -4.70 -22.03 -24.10
CA ASN A 62 -3.98 -20.74 -24.05
C ASN A 62 -4.05 -20.17 -22.63
N PRO A 63 -3.27 -20.69 -21.66
CA PRO A 63 -3.22 -20.12 -20.32
C PRO A 63 -2.58 -18.72 -20.35
N THR A 64 -3.06 -17.83 -19.47
CA THR A 64 -2.51 -16.48 -19.25
C THR A 64 -1.67 -16.39 -17.98
N ALA A 65 -1.80 -17.37 -17.07
CA ALA A 65 -0.97 -17.54 -15.90
C ALA A 65 -0.19 -18.87 -15.93
N ILE A 66 1.13 -18.81 -15.69
CA ILE A 66 2.01 -19.99 -15.70
C ILE A 66 2.92 -20.01 -14.47
N ILE A 67 3.03 -21.17 -13.80
CA ILE A 67 3.99 -21.37 -12.71
C ILE A 67 5.41 -21.47 -13.29
N VAL A 68 6.31 -20.61 -12.84
CA VAL A 68 7.70 -20.55 -13.31
C VAL A 68 8.72 -21.02 -12.28
N ALA A 69 8.35 -21.04 -11.00
CA ALA A 69 9.16 -21.56 -9.92
C ALA A 69 8.28 -22.02 -8.76
N GLY A 70 8.76 -22.98 -7.98
CA GLY A 70 8.05 -23.49 -6.82
C GLY A 70 8.89 -24.43 -5.96
N PRO A 71 8.41 -24.78 -4.76
CA PRO A 71 9.08 -25.74 -3.88
C PRO A 71 9.06 -27.15 -4.50
N LYS A 72 10.07 -27.95 -4.16
CA LYS A 72 10.20 -29.36 -4.63
C LYS A 72 9.01 -30.23 -4.25
N THR A 73 8.41 -29.95 -3.09
CA THR A 73 7.14 -30.54 -2.65
C THR A 73 6.07 -29.47 -2.77
N THR A 74 5.27 -29.55 -3.83
CA THR A 74 4.18 -28.61 -4.06
C THR A 74 2.97 -28.99 -3.22
N ASN A 75 2.57 -28.11 -2.29
CA ASN A 75 1.25 -28.22 -1.66
C ASN A 75 0.20 -27.74 -2.67
N THR A 76 -0.58 -28.66 -3.23
CA THR A 76 -1.61 -28.35 -4.23
C THR A 76 -2.81 -27.60 -3.67
N THR A 77 -2.99 -27.61 -2.34
CA THR A 77 -4.12 -26.96 -1.67
C THR A 77 -3.89 -25.47 -1.46
N THR A 78 -2.68 -25.07 -1.03
CA THR A 78 -2.38 -23.66 -0.72
C THR A 78 -1.51 -22.97 -1.77
N LEU A 79 -0.83 -23.76 -2.60
CA LEU A 79 0.16 -23.29 -3.57
C LEU A 79 1.32 -22.50 -2.93
N PHE A 80 1.53 -22.62 -1.61
CA PHE A 80 2.57 -21.89 -0.89
C PHE A 80 3.94 -22.03 -1.55
N GLY A 81 4.60 -20.89 -1.80
CA GLY A 81 5.92 -20.83 -2.41
C GLY A 81 5.94 -20.99 -3.94
N ASN A 82 4.82 -21.29 -4.60
CA ASN A 82 4.77 -21.20 -6.06
C ASN A 82 4.79 -19.75 -6.52
N LEU A 83 5.48 -19.49 -7.61
CA LEU A 83 5.55 -18.22 -8.31
C LEU A 83 4.98 -18.40 -9.72
N ALA A 84 3.99 -17.58 -10.06
CA ALA A 84 3.37 -17.57 -11.38
C ALA A 84 3.65 -16.25 -12.10
N LEU A 85 4.00 -16.30 -13.39
CA LEU A 85 3.93 -15.17 -14.29
C LEU A 85 2.50 -15.04 -14.82
N MET A 86 2.00 -13.81 -14.90
CA MET A 86 0.65 -13.50 -15.35
C MET A 86 0.63 -12.45 -16.47
N ASP A 87 -0.28 -12.62 -17.42
CA ASP A 87 -0.63 -11.68 -18.50
C ASP A 87 -2.15 -11.65 -18.69
N GLU A 88 -2.87 -11.21 -17.65
CA GLU A 88 -4.32 -11.37 -17.54
C GLU A 88 -5.09 -10.27 -18.27
N LEU A 89 -6.23 -10.64 -18.85
CA LEU A 89 -7.12 -9.69 -19.50
C LEU A 89 -7.86 -8.85 -18.46
N LEU A 90 -7.99 -7.54 -18.71
CA LEU A 90 -8.89 -6.65 -17.97
C LEU A 90 -10.00 -6.20 -18.91
N THR A 91 -11.24 -6.52 -18.61
CA THR A 91 -12.39 -6.22 -19.48
C THR A 91 -13.50 -5.45 -18.76
N VAL A 92 -14.40 -4.82 -19.52
CA VAL A 92 -15.55 -4.10 -18.95
C VAL A 92 -16.61 -5.05 -18.38
N GLY A 93 -16.81 -6.22 -18.98
CA GLY A 93 -17.79 -7.22 -18.54
C GLY A 93 -17.14 -8.51 -18.06
N SER A 94 -17.91 -9.35 -17.36
CA SER A 94 -17.44 -10.66 -16.85
C SER A 94 -17.15 -11.68 -17.95
N GLU A 95 -17.60 -11.45 -19.19
CA GLU A 95 -17.27 -12.30 -20.33
C GLU A 95 -15.88 -11.93 -20.90
N PRO A 96 -14.99 -12.91 -21.14
CA PRO A 96 -13.65 -12.65 -21.70
C PRO A 96 -13.66 -11.99 -23.09
N THR A 97 -14.75 -12.16 -23.84
CA THR A 97 -14.94 -11.54 -25.16
C THR A 97 -15.48 -10.11 -25.10
N SER A 98 -15.79 -9.60 -23.91
CA SER A 98 -16.20 -8.21 -23.72
C SER A 98 -15.04 -7.24 -23.99
N LYS A 99 -15.34 -5.93 -24.03
CA LYS A 99 -14.36 -4.90 -24.38
C LYS A 99 -13.12 -4.98 -23.47
N LEU A 100 -11.96 -5.22 -24.07
CA LEU A 100 -10.66 -5.15 -23.41
C LEU A 100 -10.35 -3.69 -23.05
N VAL A 101 -9.97 -3.46 -21.79
CA VAL A 101 -9.57 -2.14 -21.27
C VAL A 101 -8.12 -2.11 -20.79
N GLY A 102 -7.48 -3.27 -20.64
CA GLY A 102 -6.08 -3.36 -20.28
C GLY A 102 -5.61 -4.79 -20.07
N LYS A 103 -4.38 -4.89 -19.57
CA LYS A 103 -3.78 -6.15 -19.13
C LYS A 103 -3.13 -5.98 -17.77
N ALA A 104 -3.23 -7.00 -16.93
CA ALA A 104 -2.49 -7.08 -15.68
C ALA A 104 -1.30 -8.02 -15.87
N GLN A 105 -0.09 -7.45 -15.82
CA GLN A 105 1.15 -8.16 -16.05
C GLN A 105 1.99 -8.14 -14.78
N GLY A 106 2.58 -9.28 -14.44
CA GLY A 106 3.44 -9.36 -13.27
C GLY A 106 3.67 -10.77 -12.79
N ILE A 107 3.93 -10.87 -11.49
CA ILE A 107 4.15 -12.13 -10.79
C ILE A 107 3.23 -12.16 -9.58
N TYR A 108 2.62 -13.31 -9.30
CA TYR A 108 2.01 -13.59 -8.00
C TYR A 108 2.57 -14.84 -7.37
N ALA A 109 2.49 -14.89 -6.03
CA ALA A 109 3.01 -15.98 -5.23
C ALA A 109 1.95 -16.55 -4.31
N GLY A 110 1.91 -17.88 -4.17
CA GLY A 110 1.17 -18.51 -3.09
C GLY A 110 1.81 -18.14 -1.75
N ALA A 111 1.09 -17.39 -0.92
CA ALA A 111 1.65 -16.67 0.21
C ALA A 111 1.21 -17.21 1.59
N SER A 112 0.19 -18.07 1.63
CA SER A 112 -0.30 -18.66 2.89
C SER A 112 0.03 -20.15 2.97
N GLN A 113 0.39 -20.60 4.17
CA GLN A 113 0.67 -22.01 4.46
C GLN A 113 -0.58 -22.81 4.78
N SER A 114 -1.69 -22.15 5.17
CA SER A 114 -2.90 -22.81 5.69
C SER A 114 -4.13 -22.64 4.80
N GLU A 115 -4.13 -21.67 3.89
CA GLU A 115 -5.25 -21.38 2.99
C GLU A 115 -4.75 -20.96 1.61
N MET A 116 -5.63 -21.04 0.60
CA MET A 116 -5.31 -20.57 -0.74
C MET A 116 -5.31 -19.03 -0.73
N SER A 117 -4.13 -18.42 -0.90
CA SER A 117 -3.97 -16.97 -0.91
C SER A 117 -2.78 -16.56 -1.77
N THR A 118 -2.97 -15.51 -2.57
CA THR A 118 -1.94 -14.91 -3.43
C THR A 118 -1.62 -13.50 -2.96
N GLY A 119 -0.34 -13.12 -2.90
CA GLY A 119 0.07 -11.78 -2.49
C GLY A 119 0.76 -11.01 -3.60
N VAL A 120 0.25 -9.82 -3.97
CA VAL A 120 0.96 -8.84 -4.82
C VAL A 120 0.36 -7.46 -4.57
N PHE A 121 1.13 -6.50 -4.05
CA PHE A 121 1.16 -5.08 -4.48
C PHE A 121 2.28 -4.38 -3.70
N ARG A 122 3.31 -3.88 -4.39
CA ARG A 122 4.38 -3.06 -3.79
C ARG A 122 4.25 -1.64 -4.34
N PHE A 123 4.18 -0.65 -3.45
CA PHE A 123 4.26 0.80 -3.70
C PHE A 123 3.03 1.53 -4.30
N ALA A 124 1.85 0.92 -4.42
CA ALA A 124 0.62 1.65 -4.70
C ALA A 124 -0.04 2.16 -3.40
N SER A 125 -0.49 3.42 -3.37
CA SER A 125 -1.33 3.96 -2.29
C SER A 125 -2.80 3.99 -2.73
N GLY A 126 -3.66 3.26 -2.01
CA GLY A 126 -5.07 3.08 -2.35
C GLY A 126 -5.60 1.79 -1.75
N TYR A 127 -6.83 1.42 -2.12
CA TYR A 127 -7.37 0.11 -1.80
C TYR A 127 -8.07 -0.50 -3.02
N VAL A 128 -8.05 -1.83 -3.05
CA VAL A 128 -8.68 -2.64 -4.09
C VAL A 128 -9.66 -3.55 -3.40
N GLN A 129 -10.92 -3.53 -3.85
CA GLN A 129 -11.93 -4.48 -3.44
C GLN A 129 -12.12 -5.49 -4.58
N ALA A 130 -11.73 -6.73 -4.35
CA ALA A 130 -11.94 -7.83 -5.27
C ALA A 130 -13.13 -8.68 -4.80
N ARG A 131 -14.01 -9.07 -5.72
CA ARG A 131 -15.11 -9.99 -5.47
C ARG A 131 -15.04 -11.15 -6.45
N ALA A 132 -14.81 -12.35 -5.92
CA ALA A 132 -14.92 -13.59 -6.66
C ALA A 132 -16.35 -14.16 -6.50
N PRO A 133 -17.09 -14.42 -7.58
CA PRO A 133 -18.34 -15.18 -7.51
C PRO A 133 -18.07 -16.61 -6.99
N SER A 134 -19.03 -17.18 -6.24
CA SER A 134 -18.93 -18.47 -5.55
C SER A 134 -18.75 -19.71 -6.46
N ALA A 135 -18.84 -19.56 -7.78
CA ALA A 135 -18.71 -20.64 -8.75
C ALA A 135 -17.30 -20.76 -9.37
N TYR A 136 -16.25 -20.48 -8.59
CA TYR A 136 -14.84 -20.49 -9.00
C TYR A 136 -14.35 -21.82 -9.61
N LEU A 137 -15.13 -22.90 -9.48
CA LEU A 137 -14.74 -24.25 -9.91
C LEU A 137 -15.38 -24.73 -11.23
N LYS A 138 -16.21 -23.93 -11.89
CA LYS A 138 -16.79 -24.32 -13.20
C LYS A 138 -16.76 -23.14 -14.19
N THR A 139 -15.65 -23.10 -14.93
CA THR A 139 -15.50 -22.57 -16.30
C THR A 139 -15.47 -21.06 -16.60
N LYS A 140 -15.53 -20.13 -15.64
CA LYS A 140 -15.31 -18.68 -15.93
C LYS A 140 -14.58 -17.93 -14.80
N TYR A 141 -13.27 -17.71 -14.95
CA TYR A 141 -12.38 -17.09 -13.95
C TYR A 141 -12.38 -15.55 -13.99
N ALA A 142 -13.55 -14.93 -14.05
CA ALA A 142 -13.65 -13.48 -13.98
C ALA A 142 -13.82 -13.02 -12.52
N VAL A 143 -12.84 -12.30 -11.99
CA VAL A 143 -12.93 -11.64 -10.69
C VAL A 143 -13.28 -10.18 -10.92
N GLU A 144 -14.31 -9.70 -10.22
CA GLU A 144 -14.73 -8.30 -10.30
C GLU A 144 -13.82 -7.45 -9.41
N PHE A 145 -13.24 -6.39 -9.98
CA PHE A 145 -12.35 -5.47 -9.29
C PHE A 145 -12.96 -4.07 -9.22
N ASN A 146 -12.97 -3.52 -8.01
CA ASN A 146 -13.25 -2.12 -7.73
C ASN A 146 -11.99 -1.49 -7.14
N VAL A 147 -11.32 -0.64 -7.90
CA VAL A 147 -10.07 0.02 -7.49
C VAL A 147 -10.33 1.48 -7.20
N TYR A 148 -9.88 1.95 -6.04
CA TYR A 148 -9.97 3.35 -5.63
C TYR A 148 -8.56 3.92 -5.50
N ALA A 149 -8.19 4.77 -6.46
CA ALA A 149 -6.84 5.32 -6.57
C ALA A 149 -6.82 6.83 -6.34
N PHE A 150 -5.95 7.27 -5.44
CA PHE A 150 -5.63 8.68 -5.25
C PHE A 150 -4.49 9.10 -6.19
N HIS A 151 -4.64 10.21 -6.92
CA HIS A 151 -3.61 10.76 -7.82
C HIS A 151 -3.67 12.29 -7.88
N TYR A 152 -2.63 12.94 -8.43
CA TYR A 152 -2.50 14.41 -8.50
C TYR A 152 -2.64 14.94 -9.93
#